data_AF-A0A9E2Z8F5-F1
#
_entry.id   AF-A0A9E2Z8F5-F1
#
_cell.length_a   1.000
_cell.length_b   1.000
_cell.length_c   1.000
_cell.angle_alpha   90.00
_cell.angle_beta   90.00
_cell.angle_gamma   90.00
#
_symmetry.space_group_name_H-M   'P 1'
#
loop_
_entity.id
_entity.type
_entity.pdbx_description
1 polymer ?
#
loop_
_entity_poly.entity_id
_entity_poly.type
_entity_poly.pdbx_seq_one_letter_code
_entity_poly.pdbx_strand_id
1 'polypeptide(L)'
;MTSVLRTGSRRKRVVYSGWLAVGVGLMGVPLVLAALWPGLDHSPYLADAVVLALGLCLSTLSYAFGRTAIAGVTERGPRPVAAPGKGPYLLAGVFLVAAVFALVAVAV
;
A
#
# COMPACT_ATOMS: atom_id res chain seq x y z
N MET A 1 6.03 25.66 25.02
CA MET A 1 6.90 25.17 23.92
C MET A 1 6.53 23.79 23.36
N THR A 2 5.27 23.34 23.44
CA THR A 2 4.85 22.00 22.97
C THR A 2 4.24 21.99 21.56
N SER A 3 3.77 23.14 21.06
CA SER A 3 3.08 23.22 19.76
C SER A 3 4.02 23.06 18.55
N VAL A 4 5.27 23.51 18.65
CA VAL A 4 6.27 23.40 17.58
C VAL A 4 6.70 21.95 17.37
N LEU A 5 6.98 21.22 18.46
CA LEU A 5 7.33 19.79 18.44
C LEU A 5 6.19 18.93 17.85
N ARG A 6 4.94 19.23 18.22
CA ARG A 6 3.74 18.55 17.70
C ARG A 6 3.46 18.87 16.23
N THR A 7 3.84 20.06 15.76
CA THR A 7 3.69 20.46 14.34
C THR A 7 4.78 19.83 13.48
N GLY A 8 6.01 19.71 14.00
CA GLY A 8 7.12 19.01 13.35
C GLY A 8 6.85 17.52 13.16
N SER A 9 6.33 16.83 14.18
CA SER A 9 5.99 15.39 14.07
C SER A 9 4.86 15.14 13.06
N ARG A 10 3.85 16.01 13.02
CA ARG A 10 2.75 15.95 12.05
C ARG A 10 3.24 16.18 10.62
N ARG A 11 4.00 17.26 10.36
CA ARG A 11 4.51 17.57 9.02
C ARG A 11 5.39 16.44 8.51
N LYS A 12 6.25 15.89 9.36
CA LYS A 12 7.06 14.70 9.04
C LYS A 12 6.16 13.52 8.69
N ARG A 13 5.16 13.20 9.51
CA ARG A 13 4.23 12.10 9.23
C ARG A 13 3.52 12.26 7.90
N VAL A 14 2.98 13.44 7.60
CA VAL A 14 2.29 13.73 6.33
C VAL A 14 3.21 13.58 5.13
N VAL A 15 4.41 14.16 5.17
CA VAL A 15 5.33 14.14 4.03
C VAL A 15 5.83 12.71 3.79
N TYR A 16 6.32 12.02 4.82
CA TYR A 16 6.84 10.66 4.66
C TYR A 16 5.74 9.68 4.23
N SER A 17 4.56 9.72 4.86
CA SER A 17 3.46 8.85 4.46
C SER A 17 2.90 9.20 3.08
N GLY A 18 2.89 10.47 2.69
CA GLY A 18 2.50 10.89 1.34
C GLY A 18 3.45 10.33 0.28
N TRP A 19 4.77 10.45 0.48
CA TRP A 19 5.76 9.88 -0.44
C TRP A 19 5.70 8.36 -0.48
N LEU A 20 5.52 7.69 0.66
CA LEU A 20 5.34 6.24 0.71
C LEU A 20 4.05 5.81 -0.01
N ALA A 21 2.96 6.57 0.14
CA ALA A 21 1.72 6.27 -0.56
C ALA A 21 1.91 6.30 -2.08
N VAL A 22 2.52 7.37 -2.59
CA VAL A 22 2.75 7.53 -4.03
C VAL A 22 3.75 6.50 -4.54
N GLY A 23 4.90 6.34 -3.87
CA GLY A 23 5.94 5.41 -4.30
C GLY A 23 5.47 3.96 -4.33
N VAL A 24 4.86 3.50 -3.23
CA VAL A 24 4.34 2.13 -3.14
C VAL A 24 3.15 1.93 -4.09
N GLY A 25 2.32 2.96 -4.28
CA GLY A 25 1.18 2.90 -5.21
C GLY A 25 1.62 2.81 -6.67
N LEU A 26 2.63 3.57 -7.06
CA LEU A 26 3.23 3.51 -8.39
C LEU A 26 3.91 2.18 -8.69
N MET A 27 4.32 1.42 -7.67
CA MET A 27 4.79 0.04 -7.84
C MET A 27 3.62 -0.95 -7.90
N GLY A 28 2.64 -0.82 -7.00
CA GLY A 28 1.54 -1.80 -6.88
C GLY A 28 0.53 -1.77 -8.03
N VAL A 29 0.06 -0.58 -8.41
CA VAL A 29 -0.98 -0.42 -9.44
C VAL A 29 -0.59 -1.03 -10.80
N PRO A 30 0.59 -0.76 -11.37
CA PRO A 30 0.96 -1.36 -12.65
C PRO A 30 1.12 -2.88 -12.57
N LEU A 31 1.54 -3.44 -11.44
CA LEU A 31 1.60 -4.90 -11.25
C LEU A 31 0.19 -5.52 -11.29
N VAL A 32 -0.79 -4.90 -10.65
CA VAL A 32 -2.19 -5.36 -10.71
C VAL A 32 -2.72 -5.27 -12.15
N LEU A 33 -2.44 -4.16 -12.84
CA LEU A 33 -2.88 -3.98 -14.22
C LEU A 33 -2.25 -5.00 -15.16
N ALA A 34 -0.94 -5.26 -15.01
CA ALA A 34 -0.23 -6.26 -15.82
C ALA A 34 -0.78 -7.67 -15.58
N ALA A 35 -0.99 -8.07 -14.32
CA ALA A 35 -1.50 -9.40 -14.00
C ALA A 35 -2.95 -9.64 -14.46
N LEU A 36 -3.74 -8.59 -14.70
CA LEU A 36 -5.11 -8.68 -15.18
C LEU A 36 -5.25 -8.34 -16.68
N TRP A 37 -4.15 -8.02 -17.36
CA TRP A 37 -4.21 -7.51 -18.72
C TRP A 37 -4.49 -8.63 -19.73
N PRO A 38 -5.62 -8.60 -20.45
CA PRO A 38 -6.04 -9.71 -21.31
C PRO A 38 -5.14 -9.92 -22.54
N GLY A 39 -4.26 -8.96 -22.85
CA GLY A 39 -3.30 -9.05 -23.94
C GLY A 39 -1.92 -9.61 -23.55
N LEU A 40 -1.72 -10.05 -22.30
CA LEU A 40 -0.51 -10.72 -21.86
C LEU A 40 -0.75 -12.23 -21.82
N ASP A 41 0.19 -13.02 -22.34
CA ASP A 41 0.14 -14.48 -22.23
C ASP A 41 0.36 -14.87 -20.77
N HIS A 42 -0.71 -15.32 -20.11
CA HIS A 42 -0.74 -15.61 -18.67
C HIS A 42 -0.16 -16.98 -18.28
N SER A 43 0.87 -17.42 -18.99
CA SER A 43 1.53 -18.70 -18.78
C SER A 43 2.96 -18.50 -18.29
N PRO A 44 3.34 -19.04 -17.12
CA PRO A 44 2.56 -19.88 -16.22
C PRO A 44 1.64 -19.09 -15.26
N TYR A 45 0.42 -19.59 -15.04
CA TYR A 45 -0.60 -19.00 -14.15
C TYR A 45 -0.11 -18.66 -12.73
N LEU A 46 0.83 -19.46 -12.19
CA LEU A 46 1.39 -19.24 -10.86
C LEU A 46 2.27 -17.99 -10.80
N ALA A 47 2.96 -17.62 -11.88
CA ALA A 47 3.74 -16.38 -11.93
C ALA A 47 2.83 -15.15 -11.90
N ASP A 48 1.71 -15.18 -12.60
CA ASP A 48 0.72 -14.09 -12.53
C ASP A 48 0.06 -13.99 -11.16
N ALA A 49 -0.16 -15.12 -10.48
CA ALA A 49 -0.64 -15.10 -9.10
C ALA A 49 0.34 -14.39 -8.15
N VAL A 50 1.66 -14.56 -8.34
CA VAL A 50 2.69 -13.81 -7.60
C VAL A 50 2.58 -12.32 -7.89
N VAL A 51 2.52 -11.94 -9.17
CA VAL A 51 2.47 -10.53 -9.61
C VAL A 51 1.20 -9.85 -9.09
N LEU A 52 0.04 -10.53 -9.18
CA LEU A 52 -1.23 -10.03 -8.71
C LEU A 52 -1.24 -9.86 -7.19
N ALA A 53 -0.82 -10.88 -6.44
CA ALA A 53 -0.79 -10.84 -4.98
C ALA A 53 0.18 -9.77 -4.47
N LEU A 54 1.35 -9.63 -5.09
CA LEU A 54 2.31 -8.57 -4.77
C LEU A 54 1.74 -7.18 -5.10
N GLY A 55 1.10 -7.03 -6.26
CA GLY A 55 0.44 -5.78 -6.66
C GLY A 55 -0.65 -5.35 -5.69
N LEU A 56 -1.48 -6.29 -5.22
CA LEU A 56 -2.51 -6.04 -4.22
C LEU A 56 -1.93 -5.69 -2.85
N CYS A 57 -0.84 -6.35 -2.44
CA CYS A 57 -0.11 -6.03 -1.20
C CYS A 57 0.37 -4.58 -1.20
N LEU A 58 1.10 -4.19 -2.25
CA LEU A 58 1.65 -2.83 -2.39
C LEU A 58 0.54 -1.79 -2.51
N SER A 59 -0.51 -2.05 -3.28
CA SER A 59 -1.66 -1.12 -3.40
C SER A 59 -2.37 -0.93 -2.06
N THR A 60 -2.49 -1.99 -1.25
CA THR A 60 -3.09 -1.92 0.09
C THR A 60 -2.22 -1.11 1.06
N LEU A 61 -0.89 -1.25 0.99
CA LEU A 61 0.04 -0.43 1.77
C LEU A 61 0.01 1.04 1.33
N SER A 62 -0.05 1.29 0.03
CA SER A 62 -0.22 2.63 -0.55
C SER A 62 -1.48 3.31 0.01
N TYR A 63 -2.60 2.61 0.04
CA TYR A 63 -3.84 3.09 0.65
C TYR A 63 -3.67 3.43 2.14
N ALA A 64 -3.03 2.56 2.91
CA ALA A 64 -2.79 2.79 4.33
C ALA A 64 -1.94 4.06 4.54
N PHE A 65 -0.83 4.18 3.82
CA PHE A 65 0.01 5.37 3.88
C PHE A 65 -0.74 6.64 3.44
N GLY A 66 -1.53 6.57 2.38
CA GLY A 66 -2.36 7.68 1.90
C GLY A 66 -3.36 8.14 2.97
N ARG A 67 -4.05 7.20 3.62
CA ARG A 67 -4.95 7.50 4.74
C ARG A 67 -4.22 8.12 5.94
N THR A 68 -3.00 7.67 6.27
CA THR A 68 -2.21 8.31 7.34
C THR A 68 -1.80 9.74 6.99
N ALA A 69 -1.48 10.01 5.72
CA ALA A 69 -1.14 11.33 5.22
C ALA A 69 -2.35 12.27 5.29
N ILE A 70 -3.51 11.82 4.80
CA ILE A 70 -4.77 12.57 4.83
C ILE A 70 -5.22 12.83 6.28
N ALA A 71 -5.14 11.83 7.15
CA ALA A 71 -5.41 12.01 8.58
C ALA A 71 -4.49 13.08 9.17
N GLY A 72 -3.20 13.04 8.84
CA GLY A 72 -2.26 14.09 9.22
C GLY A 72 -2.68 15.45 8.69
N VAL A 73 -3.05 15.60 7.42
CA VAL A 73 -3.48 16.87 6.81
C VAL A 73 -4.76 17.41 7.43
N THR A 74 -5.70 16.55 7.81
CA THR A 74 -7.04 16.94 8.29
C THR A 74 -7.16 17.07 9.81
N GLU A 75 -6.14 16.67 10.58
CA GLU A 75 -6.11 16.70 12.06
C GLU A 75 -6.54 18.03 12.72
N ARG A 76 -6.38 19.18 12.04
CA ARG A 76 -6.78 20.51 12.55
C ARG A 76 -7.94 21.14 11.76
N GLY A 77 -8.48 20.41 10.80
CA GLY A 77 -9.59 20.86 9.98
C GLY A 77 -10.95 20.64 10.66
N PRO A 78 -12.03 21.21 10.10
CA PRO A 78 -13.38 21.06 10.64
C PRO A 78 -13.91 19.62 10.58
N ARG A 79 -13.29 18.72 9.80
CA ARG A 79 -13.64 17.30 9.68
C ARG A 79 -12.37 16.43 9.65
N PRO A 80 -11.82 16.05 10.81
CA PRO A 80 -10.61 15.23 10.87
C PRO A 80 -10.90 13.80 10.39
N VAL A 81 -10.03 13.30 9.51
CA VAL A 81 -10.09 11.92 9.01
C VAL A 81 -9.33 11.00 9.96
N ALA A 82 -9.95 9.91 10.38
CA ALA A 82 -9.29 8.90 11.19
C ALA A 82 -8.14 8.21 10.43
N ALA A 83 -7.02 8.02 11.11
CA ALA A 83 -5.92 7.19 10.64
C ALA A 83 -6.43 5.77 10.29
N PRO A 84 -5.77 5.05 9.35
CA PRO A 84 -6.13 3.68 9.08
C PRO A 84 -6.00 2.84 10.36
N GLY A 85 -6.98 1.98 10.60
CA GLY A 85 -6.89 0.95 11.64
C GLY A 85 -5.89 -0.15 11.26
N LYS A 86 -5.94 -1.29 11.96
CA LYS A 86 -5.07 -2.44 11.68
C LYS A 86 -5.46 -3.22 10.42
N GLY A 87 -6.70 -3.07 9.94
CA GLY A 87 -7.26 -3.83 8.81
C GLY A 87 -6.42 -3.80 7.52
N PRO A 88 -6.03 -2.61 7.01
CA PRO A 88 -5.21 -2.53 5.79
C PRO A 88 -3.86 -3.24 5.93
N TYR A 89 -3.24 -3.19 7.10
CA TYR A 89 -1.95 -3.85 7.35
C TYR A 89 -2.09 -5.37 7.42
N LEU A 90 -3.18 -5.87 8.02
CA LEU A 90 -3.50 -7.30 8.00
C LEU A 90 -3.72 -7.79 6.56
N LEU A 91 -4.50 -7.05 5.78
CA LEU A 91 -4.80 -7.41 4.40
C LEU A 91 -3.54 -7.40 3.52
N ALA A 92 -2.67 -6.40 3.68
CA ALA A 92 -1.36 -6.38 3.02
C ALA A 92 -0.51 -7.60 3.41
N GLY A 93 -0.52 -8.00 4.69
CA GLY A 93 0.14 -9.22 5.16
C GLY A 93 -0.40 -10.49 4.51
N VAL A 94 -1.72 -10.63 4.37
CA VAL A 94 -2.35 -11.78 3.70
C VAL A 94 -1.92 -11.85 2.23
N PHE A 95 -1.95 -10.72 1.52
CA PHE A 95 -1.50 -10.67 0.14
C PHE A 95 -0.01 -10.99 -0.02
N LEU A 96 0.84 -10.53 0.92
CA LEU A 96 2.26 -10.89 0.94
C LEU A 96 2.45 -12.40 1.13
N VAL A 97 1.74 -13.00 2.07
CA VAL A 97 1.81 -14.45 2.31
C VAL A 97 1.36 -15.22 1.07
N ALA A 98 0.27 -14.81 0.42
CA ALA A 98 -0.19 -15.41 -0.83
C ALA A 98 0.86 -15.28 -1.95
N ALA A 99 1.51 -14.12 -2.09
CA ALA A 99 2.58 -13.92 -3.07
C ALA A 99 3.78 -14.83 -2.80
N VAL A 100 4.18 -15.00 -1.53
CA VAL A 100 5.27 -15.90 -1.14
C VAL A 100 4.92 -17.36 -1.43
N PHE A 101 3.72 -17.83 -1.09
CA PHE A 101 3.29 -19.20 -1.39
C PHE A 101 3.25 -19.46 -2.89
N ALA A 102 2.72 -18.52 -3.68
CA ALA A 102 2.71 -18.62 -5.14
C ALA A 102 4.15 -18.67 -5.68
N LEU A 103 5.07 -17.86 -5.14
CA LEU A 103 6.46 -17.84 -5.59
C LEU A 103 7.18 -19.15 -5.29
N VAL A 104 6.96 -19.72 -4.10
CA VAL A 104 7.51 -21.03 -3.73
C VAL A 104 6.96 -22.11 -4.66
N ALA A 105 5.68 -22.07 -5.01
CA ALA A 105 5.08 -23.04 -5.93
C ALA A 105 5.58 -22.90 -7.38
N VAL A 106 6.02 -21.70 -7.80
CA VAL A 106 6.69 -21.50 -9.10
C VAL A 106 8.13 -22.01 -9.08
N ALA A 107 8.82 -21.91 -7.93
CA ALA A 107 10.23 -22.21 -7.80
C ALA A 107 10.55 -23.71 -7.57
N VAL A 108 9.52 -24.52 -7.31
CA VAL A 108 9.59 -25.99 -7.10
C VAL A 108 9.14 -26.69 -8.38
#